data_AF-A0A7X6RQ33-F1
#
_entry.id   AF-A0A7X6RQ33-F1
#
_cell.length_a   1.000
_cell.length_b   1.000
_cell.length_c   1.000
_cell.angle_alpha   90.00
_cell.angle_beta   90.00
_cell.angle_gamma   90.00
#
_symmetry.space_group_name_H-M   'P 1'
#
loop_
_entity.id
_entity.type
_entity.pdbx_description
1 polymer ?
#
loop_
_entity_poly.entity_id
_entity_poly.type
_entity_poly.pdbx_seq_one_letter_code
_entity_poly.pdbx_strand_id
1 'polypeptide(L)'
;MRRWGLVWGVSVALLLFVAPMLFHPVLRSDVLDDSLVLFLISWSPMLIGGILAWAMVRGFGAREQLDRRVVQAMDGHPIVRELGWLGLFLAGFVVSMALLSMLFATYEAVFGADLAMSEALVSRLLFLFTLPLLVMDRSGITLDGKGTAMPAVALKVSEPWRWLGMVPIAIALALIGYLLIPRLGLPGPSLQLLGYVLAFTVMAVCEEIFFRGMVQTRLEILTGRWGGIVATSVLFALTYALIQPYDALSQLPGTDLVYNTGLALLTYATASLLYGYLWTCFRNTWIQVVMRVGMFLMLMPPDLQTGVM
;
A
#
# COMPACT_ATOMS: atom_id res chain seq x y z
N MET A 1 10.07 -24.40 -0.37
CA MET A 1 9.92 -23.07 0.27
C MET A 1 10.97 -22.92 1.36
N ARG A 2 11.94 -22.01 1.23
CA ARG A 2 13.02 -21.81 2.24
C ARG A 2 12.46 -21.09 3.47
N ARG A 3 12.51 -21.74 4.65
CA ARG A 3 12.04 -21.19 5.94
C ARG A 3 12.84 -19.97 6.45
N TRP A 4 13.99 -19.69 5.84
CA TRP A 4 14.91 -18.62 6.24
C TRP A 4 14.38 -17.20 6.03
N GLY A 5 13.56 -16.96 4.99
CA GLY A 5 13.02 -15.63 4.72
C GLY A 5 11.98 -15.16 5.74
N LEU A 6 11.32 -16.08 6.44
CA LEU A 6 10.34 -15.75 7.48
C LEU A 6 11.04 -15.28 8.76
N VAL A 7 12.12 -15.95 9.17
CA VAL A 7 12.88 -15.56 10.37
C VAL A 7 13.56 -14.21 10.16
N TRP A 8 14.21 -14.00 9.00
CA TRP A 8 14.83 -12.72 8.68
C TRP A 8 13.81 -11.59 8.51
N GLY A 9 12.71 -11.83 7.78
CA GLY A 9 11.65 -10.84 7.60
C GLY A 9 11.02 -10.42 8.93
N VAL A 10 10.63 -11.40 9.76
CA VAL A 10 10.09 -11.13 11.10
C VAL A 10 11.10 -10.40 11.95
N SER A 11 12.37 -10.82 11.98
CA SER A 11 13.41 -10.17 12.79
C SER A 11 13.65 -8.72 12.37
N VAL A 12 13.70 -8.43 11.07
CA VAL A 12 13.87 -7.06 10.55
C VAL A 12 12.64 -6.21 10.85
N ALA A 13 11.43 -6.73 10.67
CA ALA A 13 10.20 -6.02 11.03
C ALA A 13 10.12 -5.74 12.54
N LEU A 14 10.49 -6.72 13.36
CA LEU A 14 10.53 -6.56 14.82
C LEU A 14 11.58 -5.54 15.24
N LEU A 15 12.74 -5.52 14.58
CA LEU A 15 13.81 -4.56 14.86
C LEU A 15 13.39 -3.15 14.43
N LEU A 16 12.75 -2.99 13.28
CA LEU A 16 12.20 -1.71 12.81
C LEU A 16 11.01 -1.22 13.63
N PHE A 17 10.29 -2.11 14.31
CA PHE A 17 9.16 -1.78 15.18
C PHE A 17 9.61 -1.45 16.62
N VAL A 18 10.49 -2.27 17.17
CA VAL A 18 10.95 -2.19 18.56
C VAL A 18 12.01 -1.11 18.72
N ALA A 19 12.89 -0.88 17.75
CA ALA A 19 13.91 0.16 17.87
C ALA A 19 13.30 1.55 18.06
N PRO A 20 12.35 2.05 17.24
CA PRO A 20 11.73 3.36 17.46
C PRO A 20 11.01 3.48 18.80
N MET A 21 10.31 2.42 19.22
CA MET A 21 9.63 2.38 20.53
C MET A 21 10.60 2.38 21.73
N LEU A 22 11.80 1.83 21.57
CA LEU A 22 12.83 1.83 22.61
C LEU A 22 13.60 3.15 22.66
N PHE A 23 13.84 3.78 21.51
CA PHE A 23 14.63 5.01 21.42
C PHE A 23 13.82 6.30 21.66
N HIS A 24 12.49 6.28 21.51
CA HIS A 24 11.64 7.44 21.80
C HIS A 24 10.60 7.16 22.89
N PRO A 25 10.83 7.57 24.15
CA PRO A 25 9.89 7.36 25.25
C PRO A 25 8.56 8.09 25.06
N VAL A 26 8.54 9.19 24.29
CA VAL A 26 7.32 9.94 23.94
C VAL A 26 6.44 9.15 22.96
N LEU A 27 7.04 8.52 21.94
CA LEU A 27 6.31 7.63 21.04
C LEU A 27 5.75 6.41 21.80
N ARG A 28 6.48 5.93 22.80
CA ARG A 28 6.01 4.86 23.67
C ARG A 28 4.83 5.28 24.53
N SER A 29 4.83 6.47 25.14
CA SER A 29 3.69 6.96 25.92
C SER A 29 2.47 7.22 25.04
N ASP A 30 2.64 7.86 23.88
CA ASP A 30 1.52 8.22 23.00
C ASP A 30 0.85 6.97 22.40
N VAL A 31 1.63 5.95 22.06
CA VAL A 31 1.13 4.69 21.49
C VAL A 31 0.54 3.76 22.56
N LEU A 32 1.09 3.73 23.78
CA LEU A 32 0.66 2.81 24.84
C LEU A 32 -0.44 3.36 25.76
N ASP A 33 -0.56 4.68 25.95
CA ASP A 33 -1.60 5.28 26.80
C ASP A 33 -2.79 5.79 25.98
N ASP A 34 -2.65 6.91 25.26
CA ASP A 34 -3.81 7.60 24.66
C ASP A 34 -4.28 6.99 23.32
N SER A 35 -3.35 6.48 22.50
CA SER A 35 -3.66 5.98 21.16
C SER A 35 -3.88 4.47 21.09
N LEU A 36 -3.63 3.73 22.17
CA LEU A 36 -3.69 2.26 22.17
C LEU A 36 -5.08 1.75 21.77
N VAL A 37 -6.13 2.43 22.22
CA VAL A 37 -7.51 2.12 21.86
C VAL A 37 -7.75 2.35 20.36
N LEU A 38 -7.22 3.43 19.78
CA LEU A 38 -7.33 3.72 18.34
C LEU A 38 -6.54 2.71 17.49
N PHE A 39 -5.35 2.32 17.95
CA PHE A 39 -4.56 1.27 17.30
C PHE A 39 -5.25 -0.09 17.35
N LEU A 40 -5.79 -0.48 18.51
CA LEU A 40 -6.58 -1.72 18.63
C LEU A 40 -7.84 -1.68 17.75
N ILE A 41 -8.52 -0.54 17.68
CA ILE A 41 -9.68 -0.33 16.80
C ILE A 41 -9.29 -0.48 15.32
N SER A 42 -8.10 -0.03 14.92
CA SER A 42 -7.61 -0.17 13.54
C SER A 42 -7.11 -1.59 13.23
N TRP A 43 -6.39 -2.22 14.17
CA TRP A 43 -5.72 -3.50 13.95
C TRP A 43 -6.68 -4.69 14.07
N SER A 44 -7.66 -4.63 14.96
CA SER A 44 -8.57 -5.76 15.21
C SER A 44 -9.39 -6.13 13.96
N PRO A 45 -10.03 -5.18 13.25
CA PRO A 45 -10.72 -5.47 11.99
C PRO A 45 -9.78 -6.00 10.91
N MET A 46 -8.54 -5.50 10.85
CA MET A 46 -7.54 -5.97 9.90
C MET A 46 -7.11 -7.42 10.18
N LEU A 47 -6.92 -7.78 11.45
CA LEU A 47 -6.64 -9.16 11.87
C LEU A 47 -7.81 -10.09 11.56
N ILE A 48 -9.05 -9.67 11.85
CA ILE A 48 -10.27 -10.41 11.50
C ILE A 48 -10.34 -10.64 9.99
N GLY A 49 -10.10 -9.59 9.19
CA GLY A 49 -10.03 -9.69 7.73
C GLY A 49 -8.97 -10.68 7.26
N GLY A 50 -7.78 -10.68 7.88
CA GLY A 50 -6.71 -11.64 7.60
C GLY A 50 -7.08 -13.10 7.93
N ILE A 51 -7.71 -13.33 9.08
CA ILE A 51 -8.18 -14.66 9.50
C ILE A 51 -9.28 -15.17 8.57
N LEU A 52 -10.23 -14.31 8.20
CA LEU A 52 -11.29 -14.66 7.25
C LEU A 52 -10.71 -14.97 5.86
N ALA A 53 -9.79 -14.16 5.37
CA ALA A 53 -9.09 -14.43 4.11
C ALA A 53 -8.36 -15.79 4.15
N TRP A 54 -7.70 -16.12 5.27
CA TRP A 54 -7.09 -17.42 5.48
C TRP A 54 -8.12 -18.56 5.42
N ALA A 55 -9.24 -18.43 6.14
CA ALA A 55 -10.29 -19.44 6.20
C ALA A 55 -10.91 -19.69 4.82
N MET A 56 -11.22 -18.62 4.08
CA MET A 56 -11.81 -18.71 2.74
C MET A 56 -10.88 -19.38 1.73
N VAL A 57 -9.60 -19.02 1.74
CA VAL A 57 -8.63 -19.64 0.83
C VAL A 57 -8.39 -21.10 1.17
N ARG A 58 -8.40 -21.46 2.46
CA ARG A 58 -8.27 -22.86 2.88
C ARG A 58 -9.49 -23.70 2.52
N GLY A 59 -10.70 -23.12 2.56
CA GLY A 59 -11.95 -23.81 2.24
C GLY A 59 -12.27 -23.91 0.75
N PHE A 60 -12.00 -22.85 -0.02
CA PHE A 60 -12.50 -22.70 -1.39
C PHE A 60 -11.41 -22.37 -2.43
N GLY A 61 -10.17 -22.12 -2.00
CA GLY A 61 -9.13 -21.54 -2.84
C GLY A 61 -8.26 -22.56 -3.57
N ALA A 62 -8.08 -22.36 -4.88
CA ALA A 62 -7.09 -23.09 -5.69
C ALA A 62 -5.70 -22.42 -5.64
N ARG A 63 -5.20 -22.15 -4.43
CA ARG A 63 -4.03 -21.30 -4.19
C ARG A 63 -2.76 -21.83 -4.85
N GLU A 64 -2.53 -23.14 -4.81
CA GLU A 64 -1.34 -23.74 -5.42
C GLU A 64 -1.29 -23.57 -6.94
N GLN A 65 -2.45 -23.66 -7.61
CA GLN A 65 -2.54 -23.46 -9.05
C GLN A 65 -2.27 -22.00 -9.41
N LEU A 66 -2.75 -21.06 -8.59
CA LEU A 66 -2.46 -19.63 -8.75
C LEU A 66 -0.97 -19.34 -8.55
N ASP A 67 -0.35 -19.90 -7.49
CA ASP A 67 1.08 -19.74 -7.23
C ASP A 67 1.92 -20.30 -8.40
N ARG A 68 1.55 -21.47 -8.96
CA ARG A 68 2.22 -22.02 -10.15
C ARG A 68 2.11 -21.11 -11.37
N ARG A 69 0.93 -20.53 -11.62
CA ARG A 69 0.73 -19.58 -12.74
C ARG A 69 1.57 -18.32 -12.59
N VAL A 70 1.72 -17.82 -11.37
CA VAL A 70 2.60 -16.67 -11.09
C VAL A 70 4.06 -17.02 -11.34
N VAL A 71 4.53 -18.19 -10.89
CA VAL A 71 5.91 -18.64 -11.16
C VAL A 71 6.14 -18.82 -12.66
N GLN A 72 5.19 -19.43 -13.38
CA GLN A 72 5.27 -19.61 -14.84
C GLN A 72 5.26 -18.28 -15.59
N ALA A 73 4.46 -17.31 -15.14
CA ALA A 73 4.42 -15.97 -15.73
C ALA A 73 5.72 -15.18 -15.52
N MET A 74 6.47 -15.52 -14.47
CA MET A 74 7.75 -14.89 -14.11
C MET A 74 8.96 -15.69 -14.62
N ASP A 75 8.75 -16.83 -15.28
CA ASP A 75 9.82 -17.66 -15.81
C ASP A 75 10.52 -16.95 -16.98
N GLY A 76 11.85 -16.87 -16.91
CA GLY A 76 12.68 -16.12 -17.86
C GLY A 76 12.90 -14.63 -17.52
N HIS A 77 12.25 -14.08 -16.49
CA HIS A 77 12.49 -12.70 -16.06
C HIS A 77 13.76 -12.57 -15.20
N PRO A 78 14.64 -11.58 -15.44
CA PRO A 78 15.79 -11.30 -14.58
C PRO A 78 15.35 -10.58 -13.30
N ILE A 79 14.73 -11.31 -12.37
CA ILE A 79 14.02 -10.79 -11.18
C ILE A 79 14.86 -9.78 -10.37
N VAL A 80 16.13 -10.07 -10.12
CA VAL A 80 17.01 -9.20 -9.33
C VAL A 80 17.26 -7.85 -10.03
N ARG A 81 17.46 -7.87 -11.35
CA ARG A 81 17.66 -6.63 -12.14
C ARG A 81 16.39 -5.81 -12.19
N GLU A 82 15.24 -6.46 -12.37
CA GLU A 82 13.95 -5.78 -12.35
C GLU A 82 13.65 -5.14 -10.99
N LEU A 83 13.98 -5.81 -9.89
CA LEU A 83 13.89 -5.21 -8.55
C LEU A 83 14.81 -4.00 -8.39
N GLY A 84 16.01 -4.03 -8.97
CA GLY A 84 16.91 -2.87 -9.01
C GLY A 84 16.28 -1.67 -9.72
N TRP A 85 15.65 -1.88 -10.88
CA TRP A 85 14.91 -0.84 -11.59
C TRP A 85 13.70 -0.32 -10.82
N LEU A 86 12.93 -1.23 -10.21
CA LEU A 86 11.80 -0.85 -9.35
C LEU A 86 12.27 0.01 -8.15
N GLY A 87 13.40 -0.35 -7.53
CA GLY A 87 14.03 0.47 -6.49
C GLY A 87 14.43 1.85 -7.00
N LEU A 88 14.99 1.94 -8.21
CA LEU A 88 15.34 3.22 -8.82
C LEU A 88 14.10 4.08 -9.09
N PHE A 89 13.01 3.49 -9.60
CA PHE A 89 11.77 4.22 -9.82
C PHE A 89 11.12 4.69 -8.52
N LEU A 90 11.20 3.89 -7.46
CA LEU A 90 10.73 4.30 -6.14
C LEU A 90 11.54 5.47 -5.58
N ALA A 91 12.87 5.44 -5.72
CA ALA A 91 13.71 6.57 -5.34
C ALA A 91 13.39 7.83 -6.19
N GLY A 92 13.21 7.65 -7.50
CA GLY A 92 12.78 8.70 -8.42
C GLY A 92 11.41 9.29 -8.05
N PHE A 93 10.47 8.47 -7.60
CA PHE A 93 9.17 8.90 -7.09
C PHE A 93 9.32 9.83 -5.88
N VAL A 94 10.09 9.43 -4.86
CA VAL A 94 10.31 10.24 -3.65
C VAL A 94 11.01 11.55 -4.00
N VAL A 95 12.05 11.51 -4.83
CA VAL A 95 12.77 12.72 -5.28
C VAL A 95 11.84 13.62 -6.09
N SER A 96 11.02 13.06 -6.97
CA SER A 96 10.05 13.82 -7.76
C SER A 96 9.01 14.49 -6.86
N MET A 97 8.50 13.83 -5.83
CA MET A 97 7.56 14.42 -4.87
C MET A 97 8.19 15.62 -4.15
N ALA A 98 9.43 15.47 -3.66
CA ALA A 98 10.14 16.55 -2.98
C ALA A 98 10.45 17.74 -3.91
N LEU A 99 10.87 17.47 -5.15
CA LEU A 99 11.19 18.53 -6.13
C LEU A 99 9.95 19.26 -6.62
N LEU A 100 8.86 18.54 -6.91
CA LEU A 100 7.60 19.15 -7.32
C LEU A 100 7.03 19.99 -6.18
N SER A 101 7.00 19.45 -4.96
CA SER A 101 6.52 20.21 -3.78
C SER A 101 7.34 21.49 -3.55
N MET A 102 8.67 21.44 -3.70
CA MET A 102 9.52 22.63 -3.61
C MET A 102 9.21 23.65 -4.72
N LEU A 103 9.03 23.19 -5.96
CA LEU A 103 8.69 24.05 -7.09
C LEU A 103 7.32 24.70 -6.86
N PHE A 104 6.30 23.92 -6.52
CA PHE A 104 4.94 24.41 -6.40
C PHE A 104 4.70 25.25 -5.15
N ALA A 105 5.44 25.05 -4.06
CA ALA A 105 5.44 25.99 -2.93
C ALA A 105 5.77 27.43 -3.36
N THR A 106 6.66 27.60 -4.35
CA THR A 106 6.96 28.93 -4.91
C THR A 106 5.84 29.48 -5.81
N TYR A 107 5.11 28.62 -6.51
CA TYR A 107 4.00 29.01 -7.37
C TYR A 107 2.72 29.31 -6.57
N GLU A 108 2.43 28.53 -5.52
CA GLU A 108 1.29 28.72 -4.63
C GLU A 108 1.36 30.09 -3.94
N ALA A 109 2.56 30.50 -3.50
CA ALA A 109 2.80 31.82 -2.93
C ALA A 109 2.47 32.98 -3.89
N VAL A 110 2.48 32.74 -5.20
CA VAL A 110 2.25 33.77 -6.23
C VAL A 110 0.82 33.73 -6.79
N PHE A 111 0.25 32.54 -6.99
CA PHE A 111 -1.01 32.35 -7.70
C PHE A 111 -2.16 31.82 -6.83
N GLY A 112 -1.89 31.38 -5.59
CA GLY A 112 -2.91 30.93 -4.62
C GLY A 112 -3.69 29.68 -5.06
N ALA A 113 -3.13 28.85 -5.94
CA ALA A 113 -3.75 27.61 -6.40
C ALA A 113 -3.10 26.40 -5.72
N ASP A 114 -3.89 25.58 -5.02
CA ASP A 114 -3.46 24.30 -4.45
C ASP A 114 -3.28 23.26 -5.57
N LEU A 115 -2.02 22.95 -5.88
CA LEU A 115 -1.61 21.99 -6.91
C LEU A 115 -1.12 20.66 -6.32
N ALA A 116 -1.11 20.52 -4.98
CA ALA A 116 -0.49 19.39 -4.29
C ALA A 116 -1.12 18.05 -4.68
N MET A 117 -2.44 18.02 -4.90
CA MET A 117 -3.12 16.80 -5.36
C MET A 117 -2.71 16.40 -6.79
N SER A 118 -2.46 17.37 -7.67
CA SER A 118 -2.03 17.10 -9.05
C SER A 118 -0.61 16.56 -9.10
N GLU A 119 0.29 17.11 -8.27
CA GLU A 119 1.66 16.65 -8.11
C GLU A 119 1.73 15.20 -7.63
N ALA A 120 0.97 14.92 -6.57
CA ALA A 120 0.81 13.60 -5.98
C ALA A 120 0.32 12.57 -7.01
N LEU A 121 -0.53 12.98 -7.95
CA LEU A 121 -1.08 12.10 -8.98
C LEU A 121 -0.09 11.85 -10.12
N VAL A 122 0.54 12.92 -10.62
CA VAL A 122 1.49 12.85 -11.75
C VAL A 122 2.72 12.02 -11.38
N SER A 123 3.29 12.25 -10.19
CA SER A 123 4.46 11.51 -9.71
C SER A 123 4.18 10.00 -9.58
N ARG A 124 3.03 9.62 -8.99
CA ARG A 124 2.60 8.22 -8.87
C ARG A 124 2.34 7.59 -10.23
N LEU A 125 1.66 8.29 -11.13
CA LEU A 125 1.36 7.79 -12.46
C LEU A 125 2.66 7.55 -13.26
N LEU A 126 3.61 8.49 -13.21
CA LEU A 126 4.87 8.36 -13.95
C LEU A 126 5.78 7.30 -13.35
N PHE A 127 6.10 7.40 -12.05
CA PHE A 127 7.15 6.59 -11.42
C PHE A 127 6.66 5.27 -10.85
N LEU A 128 5.39 5.15 -10.48
CA LEU A 128 4.84 3.89 -9.93
C LEU A 128 4.08 3.08 -11.00
N PHE A 129 3.65 3.70 -12.10
CA PHE A 129 2.90 2.98 -13.13
C PHE A 129 3.58 3.00 -14.51
N THR A 130 3.69 4.16 -15.17
CA THR A 130 4.10 4.25 -16.58
C THR A 130 5.54 3.80 -16.81
N LEU A 131 6.52 4.35 -16.09
CA LEU A 131 7.93 3.99 -16.28
C LEU A 131 8.23 2.53 -15.90
N PRO A 132 7.76 2.02 -14.74
CA PRO A 132 7.91 0.61 -14.41
C PRO A 132 7.30 -0.30 -15.49
N LEU A 133 6.08 -0.01 -15.95
CA LEU A 133 5.42 -0.83 -16.96
C LEU A 133 6.23 -0.85 -18.27
N LEU A 134 6.71 0.30 -18.74
CA LEU A 134 7.50 0.39 -19.98
C LEU A 134 8.82 -0.38 -19.90
N VAL A 135 9.52 -0.30 -18.76
CA VAL A 135 10.81 -0.99 -18.60
C VAL A 135 10.63 -2.48 -18.38
N MET A 136 9.58 -2.90 -17.68
CA MET A 136 9.30 -4.31 -17.38
C MET A 136 8.67 -5.04 -18.56
N ASP A 137 7.88 -4.36 -19.39
CA ASP A 137 7.38 -4.94 -20.64
C ASP A 137 8.55 -5.16 -21.62
N ARG A 138 9.49 -4.21 -21.69
CA ARG A 138 10.71 -4.35 -22.50
C ARG A 138 11.70 -5.40 -21.99
N SER A 139 11.76 -5.69 -20.69
CA SER A 139 12.61 -6.76 -20.17
C SER A 139 12.10 -8.17 -20.50
N GLY A 140 10.80 -8.32 -20.79
CA GLY A 140 10.18 -9.58 -21.24
C GLY A 140 10.09 -9.77 -22.76
N ILE A 141 10.36 -8.71 -23.55
CA ILE A 141 10.23 -8.71 -25.02
C ILE A 141 11.36 -9.44 -25.74
N THR A 142 12.48 -9.78 -25.08
CA THR A 142 13.63 -10.27 -25.86
C THR A 142 13.49 -11.65 -26.50
N LEU A 143 12.65 -12.60 -26.06
CA LEU A 143 12.51 -13.89 -26.79
C LEU A 143 11.15 -14.64 -26.70
N ASP A 144 10.30 -14.45 -25.67
CA ASP A 144 9.28 -15.48 -25.33
C ASP A 144 7.79 -15.01 -25.26
N GLY A 145 7.48 -13.72 -25.44
CA GLY A 145 6.08 -13.23 -25.44
C GLY A 145 5.33 -13.32 -24.09
N LYS A 146 6.01 -13.67 -22.99
CA LYS A 146 5.43 -13.88 -21.65
C LYS A 146 5.29 -12.60 -20.80
N GLY A 147 5.80 -11.45 -21.26
CA GLY A 147 5.80 -10.19 -20.49
C GLY A 147 4.42 -9.71 -20.01
N THR A 148 3.35 -10.03 -20.74
CA THR A 148 1.97 -9.64 -20.41
C THR A 148 1.22 -10.65 -19.54
N ALA A 149 1.83 -11.81 -19.23
CA ALA A 149 1.18 -12.88 -18.47
C ALA A 149 0.89 -12.47 -17.02
N MET A 150 1.80 -11.73 -16.38
CA MET A 150 1.61 -11.30 -14.99
C MET A 150 0.51 -10.23 -14.84
N PRO A 151 0.44 -9.18 -15.68
CA PRO A 151 -0.72 -8.27 -15.72
C PRO A 151 -2.05 -8.99 -15.95
N ALA A 152 -2.09 -10.00 -16.84
CA ALA A 152 -3.30 -10.78 -17.08
C ALA A 152 -3.75 -11.53 -15.82
N VAL A 153 -2.82 -12.15 -15.07
CA VAL A 153 -3.13 -12.80 -13.80
C VAL A 153 -3.66 -11.79 -12.79
N ALA A 154 -3.04 -10.62 -12.66
CA ALA A 154 -3.37 -9.60 -11.67
C ALA A 154 -4.70 -8.86 -11.91
N LEU A 155 -4.94 -8.46 -13.16
CA LEU A 155 -6.00 -7.52 -13.53
C LEU A 155 -7.24 -8.20 -14.13
N LYS A 156 -7.06 -9.31 -14.88
CA LYS A 156 -8.14 -10.05 -15.54
C LYS A 156 -8.61 -11.20 -14.65
N VAL A 157 -9.37 -10.87 -13.61
CA VAL A 157 -9.84 -11.83 -12.60
C VAL A 157 -11.17 -12.45 -13.03
N SER A 158 -11.12 -13.61 -13.68
CA SER A 158 -12.32 -14.35 -14.09
C SER A 158 -12.80 -15.38 -13.06
N GLU A 159 -11.93 -15.84 -12.15
CA GLU A 159 -12.30 -16.91 -11.23
C GLU A 159 -13.13 -16.40 -10.03
N PRO A 160 -14.34 -16.93 -9.79
CA PRO A 160 -15.22 -16.46 -8.72
C PRO A 160 -14.60 -16.56 -7.32
N TRP A 161 -13.80 -17.61 -7.06
CA TRP A 161 -13.17 -17.80 -5.75
C TRP A 161 -12.18 -16.68 -5.41
N ARG A 162 -11.61 -15.99 -6.41
CA ARG A 162 -10.70 -14.85 -6.19
C ARG A 162 -11.47 -13.61 -5.74
N TRP A 163 -12.74 -13.49 -6.12
CA TRP A 163 -13.65 -12.45 -5.65
C TRP A 163 -14.19 -12.69 -4.24
N LEU A 164 -14.05 -13.91 -3.71
CA LEU A 164 -14.38 -14.18 -2.30
C LEU A 164 -13.58 -13.30 -1.33
N GLY A 165 -12.41 -12.80 -1.73
CA GLY A 165 -11.65 -11.82 -0.95
C GLY A 165 -12.37 -10.48 -0.73
N MET A 166 -13.49 -10.21 -1.41
CA MET A 166 -14.37 -9.09 -1.08
C MET A 166 -15.06 -9.26 0.27
N VAL A 167 -15.32 -10.51 0.72
CA VAL A 167 -15.97 -10.79 2.00
C VAL A 167 -15.11 -10.34 3.20
N PRO A 168 -13.83 -10.73 3.35
CA PRO A 168 -13.00 -10.26 4.46
C PRO A 168 -12.82 -8.74 4.43
N ILE A 169 -12.77 -8.13 3.24
CA ILE A 169 -12.69 -6.67 3.10
C ILE A 169 -13.99 -6.01 3.55
N ALA A 170 -15.14 -6.49 3.08
CA ALA A 170 -16.44 -5.92 3.44
C ALA A 170 -16.65 -5.99 4.95
N ILE A 171 -16.27 -7.10 5.60
CA ILE A 171 -16.35 -7.26 7.05
C ILE A 171 -15.36 -6.32 7.76
N ALA A 172 -14.11 -6.24 7.31
CA ALA A 172 -13.13 -5.34 7.91
C ALA A 172 -13.56 -3.88 7.79
N LEU A 173 -14.01 -3.44 6.60
CA LEU A 173 -14.55 -2.11 6.36
C LEU A 173 -15.81 -1.85 7.19
N ALA A 174 -16.75 -2.80 7.27
CA ALA A 174 -17.95 -2.62 8.09
C ALA A 174 -17.62 -2.45 9.58
N LEU A 175 -16.67 -3.22 10.10
CA LEU A 175 -16.20 -3.09 11.49
C LEU A 175 -15.51 -1.74 11.72
N ILE A 176 -14.63 -1.33 10.80
CA ILE A 176 -13.94 -0.03 10.88
C ILE A 176 -14.96 1.11 10.80
N GLY A 177 -15.88 1.06 9.84
CA GLY A 177 -16.95 2.04 9.68
C GLY A 177 -17.85 2.12 10.91
N TYR A 178 -18.24 0.99 11.49
CA TYR A 178 -19.03 0.96 12.73
C TYR A 178 -18.32 1.66 13.90
N LEU A 179 -16.98 1.55 13.98
CA LEU A 179 -16.19 2.15 15.05
C LEU A 179 -15.85 3.63 14.79
N LEU A 180 -15.65 4.02 13.53
CA LEU A 180 -15.17 5.37 13.15
C LEU A 180 -16.31 6.33 12.78
N ILE A 181 -17.32 5.89 12.02
CA ILE A 181 -18.41 6.76 11.52
C ILE A 181 -19.13 7.51 12.66
N PRO A 182 -19.47 6.87 13.80
CA PRO A 182 -20.11 7.59 14.90
C PRO A 182 -19.23 8.69 15.54
N ARG A 183 -17.91 8.65 15.31
CA ARG A 183 -16.94 9.59 15.90
C ARG A 183 -16.54 10.70 14.95
N LEU A 184 -16.32 10.36 13.67
CA LEU A 184 -15.80 11.26 12.64
C LEU A 184 -16.89 11.85 11.74
N GLY A 185 -18.06 11.21 11.67
CA GLY A 185 -19.08 11.52 10.67
C GLY A 185 -18.70 10.98 9.28
N LEU A 186 -19.55 11.23 8.28
CA LEU A 186 -19.27 10.93 6.87
C LEU A 186 -19.39 12.22 6.06
N PRO A 187 -18.51 12.42 5.06
CA PRO A 187 -18.64 13.55 4.15
C PRO A 187 -19.94 13.47 3.35
N GLY A 188 -20.62 14.61 3.22
CA GLY A 188 -21.81 14.72 2.38
C GLY A 188 -21.47 14.48 0.90
N PRO A 189 -22.39 13.93 0.09
CA PRO A 189 -22.15 13.72 -1.33
C PRO A 189 -21.95 15.07 -2.03
N SER A 190 -20.75 15.27 -2.59
CA SER A 190 -20.38 16.50 -3.30
C SER A 190 -19.52 16.20 -4.53
N LEU A 191 -19.46 17.15 -5.46
CA LEU A 191 -18.60 17.01 -6.65
C LEU A 191 -17.10 17.03 -6.28
N GLN A 192 -16.75 17.70 -5.19
CA GLN A 192 -15.40 17.72 -4.63
C GLN A 192 -15.01 16.34 -4.08
N LEU A 193 -15.91 15.71 -3.29
CA LEU A 193 -15.72 14.35 -2.79
C LEU A 193 -15.52 13.37 -3.96
N LEU A 194 -16.32 13.49 -5.01
CA LEU A 194 -16.15 12.66 -6.21
C LEU A 194 -14.77 12.86 -6.84
N GLY A 195 -14.31 14.11 -6.97
CA GLY A 195 -12.97 14.44 -7.45
C GLY A 195 -11.86 13.78 -6.62
N TYR A 196 -11.92 13.89 -5.29
CA TYR A 196 -10.95 13.26 -4.39
C TYR A 196 -10.97 11.74 -4.47
N VAL A 197 -12.15 11.12 -4.47
CA VAL A 197 -12.28 9.66 -4.57
C VAL A 197 -11.72 9.16 -5.89
N LEU A 198 -11.98 9.84 -7.00
CA LEU A 198 -11.43 9.47 -8.30
C LEU A 198 -9.91 9.63 -8.33
N ALA A 199 -9.38 10.77 -7.88
CA ALA A 199 -7.94 11.01 -7.82
C ALA A 199 -7.24 9.95 -6.94
N PHE A 200 -7.76 9.71 -5.74
CA PHE A 200 -7.23 8.70 -4.83
C PHE A 200 -7.35 7.29 -5.40
N THR A 201 -8.44 6.97 -6.10
CA THR A 201 -8.60 5.67 -6.77
C THR A 201 -7.50 5.46 -7.81
N VAL A 202 -7.19 6.46 -8.63
CA VAL A 202 -6.10 6.39 -9.61
C VAL A 202 -4.75 6.19 -8.92
N MET A 203 -4.48 6.94 -7.84
CA MET A 203 -3.26 6.78 -7.03
C MET A 203 -3.15 5.37 -6.44
N ALA A 204 -4.23 4.88 -5.82
CA ALA A 204 -4.30 3.56 -5.22
C ALA A 204 -4.09 2.44 -6.26
N VAL A 205 -4.65 2.57 -7.47
CA VAL A 205 -4.41 1.61 -8.56
C VAL A 205 -2.92 1.59 -8.94
N CYS A 206 -2.30 2.75 -9.14
CA CYS A 206 -0.88 2.84 -9.50
C CYS A 206 0.00 2.20 -8.43
N GLU A 207 -0.23 2.52 -7.16
CA GLU A 207 0.54 2.00 -6.04
C GLU A 207 0.32 0.50 -5.82
N GLU A 208 -0.90 -0.01 -5.90
CA GLU A 208 -1.15 -1.44 -5.70
C GLU A 208 -0.54 -2.26 -6.85
N ILE A 209 -0.56 -1.76 -8.08
CA ILE A 209 0.14 -2.39 -9.21
C ILE A 209 1.65 -2.40 -8.96
N PHE A 210 2.23 -1.29 -8.51
CA PHE A 210 3.66 -1.20 -8.23
C PHE A 210 4.08 -2.09 -7.05
N PHE A 211 3.52 -1.85 -5.87
CA PHE A 211 3.95 -2.52 -4.65
C PHE A 211 3.52 -3.98 -4.63
N ARG A 212 2.29 -4.33 -4.99
CA ARG A 212 1.82 -5.73 -4.96
C ARG A 212 2.12 -6.47 -6.25
N GLY A 213 1.68 -5.90 -7.36
CA GLY A 213 1.83 -6.51 -8.68
C GLY A 213 3.29 -6.74 -9.04
N MET A 214 4.12 -5.69 -8.93
CA MET A 214 5.50 -5.71 -9.41
C MET A 214 6.50 -6.12 -8.32
N VAL A 215 6.58 -5.36 -7.22
CA VAL A 215 7.61 -5.52 -6.17
C VAL A 215 7.37 -6.78 -5.33
N GLN A 216 6.19 -6.91 -4.72
CA GLN A 216 5.90 -8.02 -3.80
C GLN A 216 5.99 -9.37 -4.50
N THR A 217 5.40 -9.51 -5.68
CA THR A 217 5.45 -10.77 -6.45
C THR A 217 6.88 -11.24 -6.69
N ARG A 218 7.81 -10.33 -7.00
CA ARG A 218 9.23 -10.62 -7.22
C ARG A 218 9.95 -10.98 -5.91
N LEU A 219 9.71 -10.21 -4.86
CA LEU A 219 10.29 -10.49 -3.54
C LEU A 219 9.79 -11.83 -2.98
N GLU A 220 8.55 -12.20 -3.23
CA GLU A 220 7.99 -13.50 -2.83
C GLU A 220 8.70 -14.67 -3.52
N ILE A 221 9.12 -14.51 -4.78
CA ILE A 221 9.89 -15.53 -5.50
C ILE A 221 11.31 -15.65 -4.92
N LEU A 222 11.97 -14.53 -4.61
CA LEU A 222 13.34 -14.54 -4.09
C LEU A 222 13.45 -15.01 -2.63
N THR A 223 12.57 -14.49 -1.77
CA THR A 223 12.69 -14.64 -0.30
C THR A 223 11.64 -15.57 0.29
N GLY A 224 10.67 -16.01 -0.51
CA GLY A 224 9.49 -16.73 -0.07
C GLY A 224 8.34 -15.79 0.30
N ARG A 225 7.14 -16.36 0.46
CA ARG A 225 5.87 -15.63 0.65
C ARG A 225 5.94 -14.56 1.74
N TRP A 226 6.28 -15.00 2.95
CA TRP A 226 6.31 -14.10 4.12
C TRP A 226 7.46 -13.10 4.06
N GLY A 227 8.62 -13.50 3.54
CA GLY A 227 9.73 -12.57 3.29
C GLY A 227 9.32 -11.45 2.34
N GLY A 228 8.63 -11.79 1.25
CA GLY A 228 8.14 -10.82 0.27
C GLY A 228 7.06 -9.89 0.81
N ILE A 229 6.09 -10.42 1.56
CA ILE A 229 5.04 -9.62 2.23
C ILE A 229 5.68 -8.61 3.18
N VAL A 230 6.55 -9.09 4.08
CA VAL A 230 7.16 -8.24 5.11
C VAL A 230 8.08 -7.19 4.49
N ALA A 231 8.95 -7.58 3.57
CA ALA A 231 9.86 -6.64 2.89
C ALA A 231 9.10 -5.55 2.13
N THR A 232 8.00 -5.93 1.44
CA THR A 232 7.16 -4.95 0.74
C THR A 232 6.44 -4.03 1.74
N SER A 233 5.97 -4.55 2.87
CA SER A 233 5.31 -3.72 3.88
C SER A 233 6.22 -2.72 4.54
N VAL A 234 7.47 -3.10 4.81
CA VAL A 234 8.49 -2.17 5.27
C VAL A 234 8.76 -1.11 4.21
N LEU A 235 8.97 -1.53 2.95
CA LEU A 235 9.22 -0.60 1.85
C LEU A 235 8.09 0.40 1.65
N PHE A 236 6.84 -0.07 1.71
CA PHE A 236 5.63 0.75 1.61
C PHE A 236 5.58 1.78 2.75
N ALA A 237 5.75 1.34 3.99
CA ALA A 237 5.72 2.24 5.14
C ALA A 237 6.86 3.27 5.13
N LEU A 238 8.07 2.87 4.73
CA LEU A 238 9.21 3.79 4.57
C LEU A 238 8.95 4.81 3.46
N THR A 239 8.34 4.38 2.34
CA THR A 239 7.97 5.30 1.26
C THR A 239 7.00 6.35 1.79
N TYR A 240 5.94 5.92 2.50
CA TYR A 240 4.97 6.82 3.10
C TYR A 240 5.59 7.77 4.12
N ALA A 241 6.49 7.29 4.99
CA ALA A 241 7.21 8.13 5.94
C ALA A 241 8.04 9.23 5.24
N LEU A 242 8.64 8.93 4.09
CA LEU A 242 9.45 9.89 3.33
C LEU A 242 8.62 10.90 2.54
N ILE A 243 7.46 10.50 2.02
CA ILE A 243 6.58 11.39 1.24
C ILE A 243 5.59 12.16 2.10
N GLN A 244 5.36 11.75 3.37
CA GLN A 244 4.40 12.37 4.27
C GLN A 244 4.51 13.92 4.34
N PRO A 245 5.72 14.54 4.38
CA PRO A 245 5.83 16.00 4.40
C PRO A 245 5.35 16.68 3.11
N TYR A 246 5.27 15.93 2.01
CA TYR A 246 4.97 16.42 0.67
C TYR A 246 3.61 15.94 0.13
N ASP A 247 2.92 15.06 0.86
CA ASP A 247 1.66 14.45 0.41
C ASP A 247 0.48 15.15 1.07
N ALA A 248 -0.50 15.61 0.27
CA ALA A 248 -1.66 16.34 0.76
C ALA A 248 -2.74 15.44 1.41
N LEU A 249 -2.70 14.13 1.17
CA LEU A 249 -3.79 13.21 1.53
C LEU A 249 -3.48 12.28 2.71
N SER A 250 -2.22 12.18 3.14
CA SER A 250 -1.78 11.16 4.10
C SER A 250 -0.83 11.69 5.18
N GLN A 251 -1.13 12.87 5.72
CA GLN A 251 -0.35 13.47 6.80
C GLN A 251 -0.73 12.87 8.16
N LEU A 252 0.24 12.25 8.84
CA LEU A 252 0.11 11.91 10.26
C LEU A 252 0.49 13.15 11.10
N PRO A 253 -0.14 13.34 12.28
CA PRO A 253 0.19 14.45 13.16
C PRO A 253 1.59 14.25 13.78
N GLY A 254 2.53 15.14 13.47
CA GLY A 254 3.86 15.15 14.05
C GLY A 254 4.89 15.91 13.21
N THR A 255 5.80 16.64 13.86
CA THR A 255 6.87 17.43 13.22
C THR A 255 8.24 16.76 13.25
N ASP A 256 8.40 15.70 14.06
CA ASP A 256 9.67 14.97 14.20
C ASP A 256 9.73 13.77 13.23
N LEU A 257 10.81 13.67 12.47
CA LEU A 257 11.04 12.64 11.46
C LEU A 257 11.06 11.23 12.08
N VAL A 258 11.62 11.07 13.28
CA VAL A 258 11.70 9.77 13.95
C VAL A 258 10.34 9.34 14.48
N TYR A 259 9.59 10.29 15.05
CA TYR A 259 8.21 10.08 15.48
C TYR A 259 7.30 9.70 14.30
N ASN A 260 7.36 10.46 13.19
CA ASN A 260 6.58 10.20 11.99
C ASN A 260 6.92 8.86 11.34
N THR A 261 8.21 8.51 11.29
CA THR A 261 8.64 7.20 10.75
C THR A 261 8.12 6.05 11.62
N GLY A 262 8.19 6.19 12.95
CA GLY A 262 7.65 5.19 13.89
C GLY A 262 6.14 5.03 13.74
N LEU A 263 5.41 6.14 13.64
CA LEU A 263 3.95 6.15 13.48
C LEU A 263 3.52 5.60 12.11
N ALA A 264 4.23 5.93 11.04
CA ALA A 264 4.04 5.41 9.70
C ALA A 264 4.29 3.90 9.63
N LEU A 265 5.30 3.38 10.35
CA LEU A 265 5.52 1.94 10.48
C LEU A 265 4.35 1.26 11.22
N LEU A 266 3.85 1.86 12.31
CA LEU A 266 2.74 1.30 13.09
C LEU A 266 1.44 1.23 12.28
N THR A 267 1.17 2.23 11.44
CA THR A 267 -0.08 2.35 10.68
C THR A 267 0.04 1.72 9.30
N TYR A 268 0.95 2.22 8.45
CA TYR A 268 1.07 1.80 7.06
C TYR A 268 1.72 0.42 6.90
N ALA A 269 2.68 0.04 7.75
CA ALA A 269 3.27 -1.30 7.63
C ALA A 269 2.23 -2.38 8.00
N THR A 270 1.45 -2.16 9.07
CA THR A 270 0.38 -3.06 9.50
C THR A 270 -0.72 -3.19 8.45
N ALA A 271 -1.21 -2.07 7.93
CA ALA A 271 -2.17 -2.06 6.83
C ALA A 271 -1.60 -2.78 5.58
N SER A 272 -0.33 -2.49 5.24
CA SER A 272 0.35 -3.13 4.13
C SER A 272 0.56 -4.64 4.33
N LEU A 273 0.72 -5.13 5.57
CA LEU A 273 0.79 -6.57 5.84
C LEU A 273 -0.52 -7.26 5.48
N LEU A 274 -1.67 -6.69 5.86
CA LEU A 274 -2.98 -7.19 5.45
C LEU A 274 -3.11 -7.17 3.92
N TYR A 275 -2.76 -6.04 3.29
CA TYR A 275 -2.81 -5.92 1.84
C TYR A 275 -1.90 -6.97 1.18
N GLY A 276 -0.66 -7.11 1.63
CA GLY A 276 0.26 -8.11 1.10
C GLY A 276 -0.26 -9.54 1.29
N TYR A 277 -0.92 -9.82 2.41
CA TYR A 277 -1.55 -11.11 2.65
C TYR A 277 -2.74 -11.39 1.71
N LEU A 278 -3.66 -10.42 1.56
CA LEU A 278 -4.79 -10.50 0.63
C LEU A 278 -4.32 -10.69 -0.81
N TRP A 279 -3.28 -9.98 -1.23
CA TRP A 279 -2.63 -10.17 -2.53
C TRP A 279 -2.10 -11.59 -2.69
N THR A 280 -1.40 -12.13 -1.71
CA THR A 280 -0.85 -13.49 -1.74
C THR A 280 -1.94 -14.57 -1.71
N CYS A 281 -3.15 -14.22 -1.29
CA CYS A 281 -4.30 -15.11 -1.20
C CYS A 281 -5.13 -15.14 -2.48
N PHE A 282 -5.42 -13.98 -3.06
CA PHE A 282 -6.36 -13.84 -4.17
C PHE A 282 -5.73 -13.32 -5.48
N ARG A 283 -4.53 -12.73 -5.41
CA ARG A 283 -3.82 -12.03 -6.52
C ARG A 283 -4.72 -11.07 -7.29
N ASN A 284 -5.64 -10.39 -6.61
CA ASN A 284 -6.64 -9.54 -7.23
C ASN A 284 -6.38 -8.09 -6.82
N THR A 285 -5.99 -7.24 -7.78
CA THR A 285 -5.69 -5.82 -7.51
C THR A 285 -6.95 -5.05 -7.12
N TRP A 286 -8.11 -5.39 -7.68
CA TRP A 286 -9.36 -4.67 -7.44
C TRP A 286 -9.82 -4.76 -5.98
N ILE A 287 -9.64 -5.93 -5.37
CA ILE A 287 -9.88 -6.16 -3.94
C ILE A 287 -9.07 -5.16 -3.09
N GLN A 288 -7.79 -4.96 -3.43
CA GLN A 288 -6.91 -4.06 -2.71
C GLN A 288 -7.32 -2.60 -2.88
N VAL A 289 -7.64 -2.21 -4.11
CA VAL A 289 -8.09 -0.86 -4.45
C VAL A 289 -9.38 -0.53 -3.70
N VAL A 290 -10.35 -1.45 -3.68
CA VAL A 290 -11.62 -1.27 -2.94
C VAL A 290 -11.36 -1.10 -1.44
N MET A 291 -10.49 -1.92 -0.85
CA MET A 291 -10.11 -1.76 0.56
C MET A 291 -9.52 -0.37 0.84
N ARG A 292 -8.60 0.10 -0.01
CA ARG A 292 -7.94 1.38 0.19
C ARG A 292 -8.87 2.56 -0.01
N VAL A 293 -9.69 2.54 -1.06
CA VAL A 293 -10.70 3.58 -1.32
C VAL A 293 -11.76 3.60 -0.21
N GLY A 294 -12.19 2.43 0.26
CA GLY A 294 -13.13 2.32 1.39
C GLY A 294 -12.55 2.90 2.68
N MET A 295 -11.29 2.57 2.99
CA MET A 295 -10.58 3.15 4.14
C MET A 295 -10.43 4.68 4.01
N PHE A 296 -10.09 5.17 2.83
CA PHE A 296 -9.98 6.60 2.55
C PHE A 296 -11.31 7.34 2.80
N LEU A 297 -12.42 6.79 2.30
CA LEU A 297 -13.76 7.35 2.54
C LEU A 297 -14.14 7.40 4.03
N MET A 298 -13.73 6.42 4.82
CA MET A 298 -14.01 6.35 6.26
C MET A 298 -13.15 7.30 7.09
N LEU A 299 -11.99 7.68 6.58
CA LEU A 299 -11.04 8.57 7.26
C LEU A 299 -11.15 10.03 6.80
N MET A 300 -11.87 10.28 5.71
CA MET A 300 -12.03 11.63 5.17
C MET A 300 -12.91 12.49 6.10
N PRO A 301 -12.46 13.70 6.47
CA PRO A 301 -13.24 14.61 7.31
C PRO A 301 -14.53 15.05 6.61
N PRO A 302 -15.62 15.29 7.37
CA PRO A 302 -16.95 15.56 6.81
C PRO A 302 -17.02 16.90 6.06
N ASP A 303 -16.17 17.86 6.43
CA ASP A 303 -16.19 19.23 5.89
C ASP A 303 -15.39 19.39 4.59
N LEU A 304 -14.71 18.33 4.12
CA LEU A 304 -13.86 18.32 2.90
C LEU A 304 -12.79 19.41 2.81
N GLN A 305 -12.55 20.15 3.90
CA GLN A 305 -11.46 21.11 4.02
C GLN A 305 -10.16 20.33 4.24
N THR A 306 -9.48 19.99 3.14
CA THR A 306 -8.07 19.61 3.18
C THR A 306 -7.26 20.88 3.36
N GLY A 307 -7.08 21.29 4.61
CA GLY A 307 -6.35 22.50 5.00
C GLY A 307 -6.33 22.68 6.50
N VAL A 308 -5.20 22.31 7.11
CA VAL A 308 -4.77 22.60 8.49
C VAL A 308 -5.53 21.88 9.61
N MET A 309 -4.92 20.81 10.11
CA MET A 309 -4.64 20.69 11.55
C MET A 309 -3.13 20.70 11.74
#